data_AF-A0A2D9TB85-F1
#
_entry.id   AF-A0A2D9TB85-F1
#
_cell.length_a   1.000
_cell.length_b   1.000
_cell.length_c   1.000
_cell.angle_alpha   90.00
_cell.angle_beta   90.00
_cell.angle_gamma   90.00
#
_symmetry.space_group_name_H-M   'P 1'
#
loop_
_entity.id
_entity.type
_entity.pdbx_description
1 polymer ?
#
loop_
_entity_poly.entity_id
_entity_poly.type
_entity_poly.pdbx_seq_one_letter_code
_entity_poly.pdbx_strand_id
1 'polypeptide(L)'
;MQQKALLAIGKQAGKAGLTMGPHRVLMVGAGVSTQERLGQALSARFNPFGGKVRVDRVLQVRLEGSPITPFVLSVPYSGNRALAHELASLLPGTLPSSLSLVRGAMGSWSSGRFEGPEGPEDPVAEAASDEFEIGDGVEWNWEEGKTIIKLEWGLQAVPTPEGQTLHVMQTAKHGILSRGFGLDWYVERQRAFRDFLGRYDGTAAGAPYWWMEPVSLLATDWL
;
A
#
# COMPACT_ATOMS: atom_id res chain seq x y z
N MET A 1 6.81 -0.98 23.08
CA MET A 1 5.73 -0.61 22.13
C MET A 1 5.73 -1.54 20.91
N GLN A 2 6.87 -1.78 20.28
CA GLN A 2 7.04 -2.75 19.20
C GLN A 2 6.44 -4.14 19.51
N GLN A 3 6.70 -4.69 20.69
CA GLN A 3 6.12 -5.98 21.10
C GLN A 3 4.58 -5.97 21.17
N LYS A 4 3.96 -4.82 21.53
CA LYS A 4 2.49 -4.67 21.51
C LYS A 4 1.96 -4.61 20.08
N ALA A 5 2.66 -3.92 19.18
CA ALA A 5 2.30 -3.87 17.76
C ALA A 5 2.42 -5.26 17.12
N LEU A 6 3.52 -5.98 17.35
CA LEU A 6 3.70 -7.36 16.86
C LEU A 6 2.63 -8.32 17.40
N LEU A 7 2.26 -8.20 18.68
CA LEU A 7 1.17 -8.99 19.25
C LEU A 7 -0.18 -8.67 18.59
N ALA A 8 -0.48 -7.39 18.33
CA ALA A 8 -1.69 -6.96 17.66
C ALA A 8 -1.74 -7.47 16.21
N ILE A 9 -0.63 -7.34 15.47
CA ILE A 9 -0.47 -7.85 14.11
C ILE A 9 -0.65 -9.36 14.10
N GLY A 10 0.04 -10.10 14.96
CA GLY A 10 -0.08 -11.57 15.03
C GLY A 10 -1.51 -12.03 15.35
N LYS A 11 -2.22 -11.33 16.23
CA LYS A 11 -3.63 -11.65 16.55
C LYS A 11 -4.56 -11.44 15.35
N GLN A 12 -4.36 -10.36 14.58
CA GLN A 12 -5.19 -10.07 13.42
C GLN A 12 -4.82 -10.96 12.23
N ALA A 13 -3.52 -11.23 12.03
CA ALA A 13 -3.04 -12.21 11.06
C ALA A 13 -3.72 -13.56 11.29
N GLY A 14 -3.72 -14.07 12.53
CA GLY A 14 -4.37 -15.34 12.86
C GLY A 14 -5.87 -15.36 12.56
N LYS A 15 -6.58 -14.24 12.76
CA LYS A 15 -8.01 -14.13 12.39
C LYS A 15 -8.24 -14.14 10.88
N ALA A 16 -7.32 -13.55 10.13
CA ALA A 16 -7.34 -13.54 8.67
C ALA A 16 -6.80 -14.85 8.05
N GLY A 17 -6.48 -15.88 8.87
CA GLY A 17 -5.90 -17.13 8.40
C GLY A 17 -4.43 -17.02 7.98
N LEU A 18 -3.74 -16.00 8.45
CA LEU A 18 -2.35 -15.68 8.11
C LEU A 18 -1.40 -16.00 9.25
N THR A 19 -0.16 -16.27 8.87
CA THR A 19 0.97 -16.46 9.77
C THR A 19 1.90 -15.25 9.68
N MET A 20 2.37 -14.81 10.85
CA MET A 20 3.38 -13.77 10.94
C MET A 20 4.77 -14.39 10.72
N GLY A 21 5.41 -14.01 9.61
CA GLY A 21 6.76 -14.40 9.26
C GLY A 21 7.82 -13.49 9.91
N PRO A 22 9.01 -13.38 9.31
CA PRO A 22 10.07 -12.51 9.83
C PRO A 22 9.63 -11.04 9.90
N HIS A 23 10.28 -10.27 10.78
CA HIS A 23 10.04 -8.83 10.91
C HIS A 23 11.35 -8.07 11.17
N ARG A 24 11.40 -6.80 10.77
CA ARG A 24 12.56 -5.92 11.00
C ARG A 24 12.12 -4.49 11.33
N VAL A 25 13.01 -3.75 11.97
CA VAL A 25 12.84 -2.30 12.22
C VAL A 25 13.94 -1.57 11.47
N LEU A 26 13.54 -0.68 10.58
CA LEU A 26 14.43 0.20 9.82
C LEU A 26 14.46 1.57 10.50
N MET A 27 15.65 2.09 10.79
CA MET A 27 15.81 3.41 11.41
C MET A 27 16.00 4.47 10.31
N VAL A 28 15.25 5.56 10.40
CA VAL A 28 15.26 6.63 9.40
C VAL A 28 16.14 7.78 9.94
N GLY A 29 17.41 7.88 9.49
CA GLY A 29 18.22 9.10 9.72
C GLY A 29 19.58 9.00 10.42
N ALA A 30 20.18 7.83 10.63
CA ALA A 30 21.59 7.76 11.07
C ALA A 30 22.37 6.78 10.20
N GLY A 31 23.29 7.31 9.38
CA GLY A 31 24.23 6.52 8.57
C GLY A 31 23.54 5.54 7.61
N VAL A 32 22.81 6.08 6.64
CA VAL A 32 21.78 5.32 5.93
C VAL A 32 22.14 5.07 4.45
N SER A 33 22.12 3.78 4.08
CA SER A 33 22.25 3.25 2.72
C SER A 33 21.15 3.77 1.78
N THR A 34 21.29 3.58 0.47
CA THR A 34 20.33 4.07 -0.55
C THR A 34 18.88 3.65 -0.28
N GLN A 35 18.67 2.47 0.33
CA GLN A 35 17.35 1.96 0.71
C GLN A 35 16.70 2.78 1.84
N GLU A 36 17.49 3.31 2.76
CA GLU A 36 17.00 4.11 3.88
C GLU A 36 16.75 5.59 3.50
N ARG A 37 17.34 6.07 2.39
CA ARG A 37 16.95 7.35 1.74
C ARG A 37 15.53 7.29 1.20
N LEU A 38 15.05 6.12 0.77
CA LEU A 38 13.68 5.93 0.28
C LEU A 38 12.66 6.09 1.42
N GLY A 39 12.92 5.52 2.59
CA GLY A 39 12.11 5.78 3.80
C GLY A 39 12.03 7.27 4.17
N GLN A 40 13.10 8.04 3.91
CA GLN A 40 13.11 9.51 4.05
C GLN A 40 12.31 10.21 2.94
N ALA A 41 12.33 9.71 1.71
CA ALA A 41 11.52 10.24 0.60
C ALA A 41 10.01 10.05 0.85
N LEU A 42 9.61 8.91 1.42
CA LEU A 42 8.24 8.65 1.88
C LEU A 42 7.82 9.61 2.99
N SER A 43 8.75 9.98 3.87
CA SER A 43 8.52 10.96 4.95
C SER A 43 8.32 12.39 4.45
N ALA A 44 8.87 12.72 3.28
CA ALA A 44 8.91 14.09 2.76
C ALA A 44 7.63 14.52 2.02
N ARG A 45 6.72 13.57 1.68
CA ARG A 45 5.56 13.82 0.81
C ARG A 45 4.21 13.96 1.50
N PHE A 46 4.11 13.77 2.82
CA PHE A 46 2.82 13.92 3.51
C PHE A 46 2.58 15.38 3.96
N ASN A 47 1.64 16.06 3.28
CA ASN A 47 0.73 17.13 3.73
C ASN A 47 0.73 18.43 2.86
N PRO A 48 -0.37 18.77 2.14
CA PRO A 48 -0.55 20.07 1.48
C PRO A 48 -1.00 21.22 2.42
N PHE A 49 -1.30 20.95 3.70
CA PHE A 49 -1.59 21.94 4.73
C PHE A 49 -0.66 21.81 5.94
N GLY A 50 0.61 22.16 5.73
CA GLY A 50 1.48 22.69 6.78
C GLY A 50 1.95 21.71 7.87
N GLY A 51 2.87 20.81 7.51
CA GLY A 51 3.75 20.16 8.49
C GLY A 51 4.33 18.85 7.96
N LYS A 52 5.67 18.76 7.86
CA LYS A 52 6.37 17.51 7.56
C LYS A 52 6.28 16.60 8.78
N VAL A 53 5.57 15.48 8.67
CA VAL A 53 5.58 14.45 9.73
C VAL A 53 6.90 13.69 9.63
N ARG A 54 7.75 13.83 10.64
CA ARG A 54 9.03 13.12 10.71
C ARG A 54 8.77 11.63 10.94
N VAL A 55 9.25 10.77 10.05
CA VAL A 55 9.33 9.32 10.31
C VAL A 55 10.69 9.01 10.90
N ASP A 56 10.69 8.34 12.06
CA ASP A 56 11.91 7.96 12.77
C ASP A 56 12.30 6.51 12.51
N ARG A 57 11.31 5.66 12.23
CA ARG A 57 11.50 4.24 11.94
C ARG A 57 10.34 3.64 11.17
N VAL A 58 10.58 2.50 10.54
CA VAL A 58 9.57 1.66 9.89
C VAL A 58 9.64 0.24 10.44
N LEU A 59 8.53 -0.29 10.94
CA LEU A 59 8.38 -1.71 11.26
C LEU A 59 7.89 -2.42 10.01
N GLN A 60 8.63 -3.43 9.54
CA GLN A 60 8.19 -4.29 8.45
C GLN A 60 7.92 -5.70 8.97
N VAL A 61 6.81 -6.29 8.55
CA VAL A 61 6.39 -7.64 8.93
C VAL A 61 5.96 -8.39 7.67
N ARG A 62 6.55 -9.55 7.42
CA ARG A 62 6.06 -10.47 6.37
C ARG A 62 4.86 -11.24 6.89
N LEU A 63 3.80 -11.29 6.09
CA LEU A 63 2.57 -12.02 6.37
C LEU A 63 2.36 -13.05 5.25
N GLU A 64 2.08 -14.28 5.65
CA GLU A 64 2.02 -15.44 4.74
C GLU A 64 0.76 -16.26 5.03
N GLY A 65 0.19 -16.88 4.01
CA GLY A 65 -0.95 -17.79 4.17
C GLY A 65 -1.46 -18.29 2.83
N SER A 66 -1.99 -19.52 2.79
CA SER A 66 -2.66 -20.03 1.59
C SER A 66 -4.15 -19.66 1.63
N PRO A 67 -4.80 -19.28 0.51
CA PRO A 67 -4.33 -19.28 -0.89
C PRO A 67 -3.86 -17.90 -1.39
N ILE A 68 -3.28 -17.08 -0.52
CA ILE A 68 -2.90 -15.71 -0.87
C ILE A 68 -1.40 -15.60 -1.11
N THR A 69 -1.01 -14.61 -1.91
CA THR A 69 0.41 -14.33 -2.11
C THR A 69 0.95 -13.64 -0.85
N PRO A 70 2.16 -14.02 -0.36
CA PRO A 70 2.80 -13.32 0.73
C PRO A 70 2.80 -11.80 0.52
N PHE A 71 2.67 -11.06 1.62
CA PHE A 71 2.69 -9.61 1.59
C PHE A 71 3.48 -9.05 2.76
N VAL A 72 3.99 -7.83 2.59
CA VAL A 72 4.71 -7.08 3.61
C VAL A 72 3.82 -5.97 4.13
N LEU A 73 3.64 -5.95 5.45
CA LEU A 73 3.07 -4.84 6.18
C LEU A 73 4.19 -3.89 6.62
N SER A 74 4.12 -2.63 6.18
CA SER A 74 5.05 -1.56 6.56
C SER A 74 4.33 -0.53 7.42
N VAL A 75 4.80 -0.34 8.66
CA VAL A 75 4.22 0.60 9.63
C VAL A 75 5.25 1.67 9.97
N PRO A 76 5.11 2.88 9.42
CA PRO A 76 5.97 4.00 9.79
C PRO A 76 5.61 4.53 11.18
N TYR A 77 6.61 5.06 11.89
CA TYR A 77 6.44 5.66 13.21
C TYR A 77 7.10 7.04 13.28
N SER A 78 6.39 7.99 13.93
CA SER A 78 6.94 9.26 14.39
C SER A 78 7.09 9.20 15.92
N GLY A 79 8.31 9.01 16.40
CA GLY A 79 8.64 8.68 17.78
C GLY A 79 7.87 7.45 18.26
N ASN A 80 6.84 7.71 19.04
CA ASN A 80 5.98 6.71 19.69
C ASN A 80 4.58 6.61 19.07
N ARG A 81 4.31 7.31 17.97
CA ARG A 81 3.03 7.26 17.26
C ARG A 81 3.19 6.45 15.98
N ALA A 82 2.25 5.55 15.73
CA ALA A 82 2.17 4.91 14.42
C ALA A 82 1.66 5.95 13.41
N LEU A 83 1.91 5.71 12.13
CA LEU A 83 1.36 6.48 11.03
C LEU A 83 0.55 5.56 10.12
N ALA A 84 -0.01 6.10 9.04
CA ALA A 84 -0.68 5.32 8.01
C ALA A 84 0.27 4.21 7.50
N HIS A 85 -0.23 2.98 7.47
CA HIS A 85 0.57 1.82 7.13
C HIS A 85 0.23 1.32 5.73
N GLU A 86 1.16 0.57 5.16
CA GLU A 86 1.09 0.08 3.79
C GLU A 86 1.19 -1.43 3.76
N LEU A 87 0.48 -2.04 2.82
CA LEU A 87 0.44 -3.47 2.57
C LEU A 87 0.87 -3.69 1.12
N ALA A 88 1.93 -4.45 0.91
CA ALA A 88 2.53 -4.65 -0.40
C ALA A 88 2.71 -6.14 -0.73
N SER A 89 2.35 -6.55 -1.94
CA SER A 89 2.55 -7.90 -2.46
C SER A 89 3.01 -7.89 -3.91
N LEU A 90 3.80 -8.90 -4.28
CA LEU A 90 4.12 -9.18 -5.68
C LEU A 90 3.11 -10.19 -6.21
N LEU A 91 2.27 -9.78 -7.15
CA LEU A 91 1.25 -10.65 -7.74
C LEU A 91 1.72 -11.16 -9.11
N PRO A 92 1.42 -12.42 -9.46
CA PRO A 92 1.71 -12.93 -10.79
C PRO A 92 0.87 -12.22 -11.85
N GLY A 93 1.46 -11.97 -13.03
CA GLY A 93 0.84 -11.20 -14.10
C GLY A 93 1.31 -9.74 -14.09
N THR A 94 1.38 -9.14 -15.28
CA THR A 94 1.94 -7.81 -15.50
C THR A 94 0.91 -6.93 -16.17
N LEU A 95 0.62 -5.78 -15.56
CA LEU A 95 -0.10 -4.71 -16.23
C LEU A 95 0.75 -4.08 -17.34
N PRO A 96 0.15 -3.62 -18.45
CA PRO A 96 0.88 -2.92 -19.51
C PRO A 96 1.37 -1.53 -19.08
N SER A 97 0.78 -0.97 -18.02
CA SER A 97 1.09 0.33 -17.44
C SER A 97 0.86 0.32 -15.92
N SER A 98 1.33 1.36 -15.22
CA SER A 98 1.03 1.50 -13.79
C SER A 98 -0.42 1.91 -13.57
N LEU A 99 -1.00 1.58 -12.42
CA LEU A 99 -2.37 1.92 -12.07
C LEU A 99 -2.41 2.47 -10.65
N SER A 100 -3.16 3.53 -10.42
CA SER A 100 -3.35 4.11 -9.08
C SER A 100 -4.82 4.39 -8.83
N LEU A 101 -5.32 4.02 -7.65
CA LEU A 101 -6.60 4.49 -7.14
C LEU A 101 -6.34 5.75 -6.32
N VAL A 102 -6.63 6.91 -6.91
CA VAL A 102 -6.39 8.21 -6.31
C VAL A 102 -7.66 8.81 -5.74
N ARG A 103 -7.51 9.73 -4.79
CA ARG A 103 -8.63 10.47 -4.21
C ARG A 103 -9.23 11.40 -5.27
N GLY A 104 -10.53 11.30 -5.51
CA GLY A 104 -11.21 12.04 -6.58
C GLY A 104 -11.16 13.57 -6.43
N ALA A 105 -11.41 14.09 -5.23
CA ALA A 105 -11.24 15.51 -4.92
C ALA A 105 -10.72 15.73 -3.49
N MET A 106 -9.86 16.74 -3.30
CA MET A 106 -9.45 17.24 -1.98
C MET A 106 -10.68 17.74 -1.21
N GLY A 107 -11.28 16.88 -0.39
CA GLY A 107 -12.50 17.17 0.36
C GLY A 107 -13.65 16.18 0.14
N SER A 108 -13.58 15.35 -0.90
CA SER A 108 -14.45 14.18 -1.01
C SER A 108 -14.06 13.14 0.05
N TRP A 109 -15.06 12.60 0.76
CA TRP A 109 -14.86 11.59 1.80
C TRP A 109 -14.98 10.17 1.26
N SER A 110 -15.54 10.00 0.05
CA SER A 110 -15.97 8.69 -0.46
C SER A 110 -15.65 8.41 -1.92
N SER A 111 -15.12 9.37 -2.70
CA SER A 111 -14.86 9.14 -4.14
C SER A 111 -13.37 8.95 -4.39
N GLY A 112 -13.00 7.76 -4.85
CA GLY A 112 -11.74 7.51 -5.57
C GLY A 112 -11.98 7.42 -7.07
N ARG A 113 -10.91 7.55 -7.85
CA ARG A 113 -10.90 7.19 -9.28
C ARG A 113 -9.61 6.47 -9.60
N PHE A 114 -9.67 5.53 -10.55
CA PHE A 114 -8.46 4.95 -11.09
C PHE A 114 -7.81 5.93 -12.09
N GLU A 115 -6.49 5.96 -12.08
CA GLU A 115 -5.66 6.69 -13.02
C GLU A 115 -4.49 5.80 -13.44
N GLY A 116 -4.25 5.71 -14.74
CA GLY A 116 -3.02 5.18 -15.31
C GLY A 116 -2.08 6.33 -15.69
N PRO A 117 -1.01 6.07 -16.44
CA PRO A 117 -0.12 7.12 -16.91
C PRO A 117 -0.85 8.27 -17.62
N GLU A 118 -1.75 7.96 -18.53
CA GLU A 118 -2.41 8.98 -19.33
C GLU A 118 -3.56 9.68 -18.59
N GLY A 119 -3.80 9.33 -17.32
CA GLY A 119 -4.91 9.81 -16.52
C GLY A 119 -6.02 8.77 -16.38
N PRO A 120 -7.26 9.19 -16.06
CA PRO A 120 -8.39 8.28 -15.90
C PRO A 120 -8.84 7.62 -17.21
N GLU A 121 -8.48 8.18 -18.37
CA GLU A 121 -8.76 7.62 -19.70
C GLU A 121 -7.77 6.52 -20.12
N ASP A 122 -6.78 6.19 -19.28
CA ASP A 122 -5.86 5.08 -19.56
C ASP A 122 -6.64 3.74 -19.65
N PRO A 123 -6.39 2.89 -20.65
CA PRO A 123 -7.15 1.64 -20.84
C PRO A 123 -7.14 0.70 -19.61
N VAL A 124 -6.06 0.70 -18.83
CA VAL A 124 -5.99 -0.08 -17.59
C VAL A 124 -6.85 0.56 -16.50
N ALA A 125 -6.88 1.89 -16.43
CA ALA A 125 -7.71 2.63 -15.48
C ALA A 125 -9.20 2.49 -15.78
N GLU A 126 -9.59 2.54 -17.05
CA GLU A 126 -10.96 2.27 -17.48
C GLU A 126 -11.38 0.85 -17.10
N ALA A 127 -10.57 -0.16 -17.47
CA ALA A 127 -10.85 -1.55 -17.14
C ALA A 127 -10.92 -1.81 -15.63
N ALA A 128 -10.03 -1.19 -14.84
CA ALA A 128 -10.07 -1.30 -13.38
C ALA A 128 -11.28 -0.56 -12.76
N SER A 129 -11.77 0.51 -13.41
CA SER A 129 -12.95 1.25 -12.95
C SER A 129 -14.24 0.44 -13.07
N ASP A 130 -14.30 -0.48 -14.03
CA ASP A 130 -15.40 -1.44 -14.17
C ASP A 130 -15.38 -2.54 -13.07
N GLU A 131 -14.26 -2.68 -12.35
CA GLU A 131 -14.03 -3.71 -11.33
C GLU A 131 -14.15 -3.12 -9.92
N PHE A 132 -15.39 -2.86 -9.50
CA PHE A 132 -15.74 -2.23 -8.21
C PHE A 132 -15.01 -2.85 -7.00
N GLU A 133 -14.84 -4.17 -7.00
CA GLU A 133 -14.24 -4.92 -5.89
C GLU A 133 -12.77 -4.56 -5.63
N ILE A 134 -12.05 -3.95 -6.58
CA ILE A 134 -10.63 -3.60 -6.41
C ILE A 134 -10.48 -2.38 -5.47
N GLY A 135 -11.38 -1.42 -5.57
CA GLY A 135 -11.33 -0.15 -4.84
C GLY A 135 -12.30 -0.04 -3.67
N ASP A 136 -13.17 -1.03 -3.47
CA ASP A 136 -14.24 -0.95 -2.49
C ASP A 136 -13.73 -0.87 -1.04
N GLY A 137 -14.35 0.02 -0.25
CA GLY A 137 -13.97 0.26 1.14
C GLY A 137 -12.63 0.98 1.34
N VAL A 138 -12.02 1.52 0.28
CA VAL A 138 -10.87 2.44 0.43
C VAL A 138 -11.31 3.68 1.19
N GLU A 139 -10.54 4.00 2.22
CA GLU A 139 -10.78 5.13 3.10
C GLU A 139 -9.68 6.17 2.85
N TRP A 140 -10.01 7.46 2.95
CA TRP A 140 -9.12 8.55 2.49
C TRP A 140 -8.58 9.39 3.63
N ASN A 141 -8.99 9.09 4.86
CA ASN A 141 -8.56 9.79 6.05
C ASN A 141 -8.10 8.74 7.06
N TRP A 142 -6.86 8.88 7.52
CA TRP A 142 -6.28 8.09 8.59
C TRP A 142 -6.31 8.87 9.88
N GLU A 143 -6.81 8.24 10.95
CA GLU A 143 -7.00 8.89 12.24
C GLU A 143 -6.34 8.10 13.38
N GLU A 144 -5.52 8.78 14.18
CA GLU A 144 -5.03 8.25 15.46
C GLU A 144 -4.96 9.36 16.51
N GLY A 145 -5.82 9.26 17.53
CA GLY A 145 -5.93 10.27 18.58
C GLY A 145 -6.45 11.60 18.04
N LYS A 146 -5.59 12.62 18.00
CA LYS A 146 -5.90 13.95 17.42
C LYS A 146 -5.28 14.16 16.03
N THR A 147 -4.56 13.16 15.52
CA THR A 147 -3.87 13.25 14.24
C THR A 147 -4.81 12.75 13.15
N ILE A 148 -5.02 13.56 12.12
CA ILE A 148 -5.75 13.18 10.91
C ILE A 148 -4.80 13.36 9.72
N ILE A 149 -4.58 12.30 8.96
CA ILE A 149 -3.78 12.31 7.73
C ILE A 149 -4.72 12.07 6.57
N LYS A 150 -4.73 12.99 5.60
CA LYS A 150 -5.47 12.82 4.35
C LYS A 150 -4.58 12.05 3.38
N LEU A 151 -5.03 10.87 2.97
CA LEU A 151 -4.34 10.07 1.96
C LEU A 151 -4.73 10.58 0.57
N GLU A 152 -3.77 10.52 -0.35
CA GLU A 152 -3.93 10.93 -1.75
C GLU A 152 -4.21 9.74 -2.66
N TRP A 153 -3.80 8.54 -2.25
CA TRP A 153 -4.02 7.28 -2.97
C TRP A 153 -4.42 6.17 -1.98
N GLY A 154 -5.12 5.15 -2.49
CA GLY A 154 -5.53 3.97 -1.72
C GLY A 154 -4.95 2.67 -2.24
N LEU A 155 -4.69 2.61 -3.55
CA LEU A 155 -4.03 1.49 -4.23
C LEU A 155 -3.03 2.03 -5.26
N GLN A 156 -1.90 1.34 -5.38
CA GLN A 156 -0.95 1.48 -6.47
C GLN A 156 -0.58 0.08 -6.97
N ALA A 157 -0.58 -0.10 -8.29
CA ALA A 157 -0.11 -1.29 -8.94
C ALA A 157 0.94 -0.90 -9.98
N VAL A 158 2.14 -1.46 -9.85
CA VAL A 158 3.27 -1.12 -10.73
C VAL A 158 3.81 -2.39 -11.37
N PRO A 159 3.87 -2.48 -12.71
CA PRO A 159 4.45 -3.63 -13.38
C PRO A 159 5.95 -3.73 -13.09
N THR A 160 6.44 -4.95 -12.92
CA THR A 160 7.88 -5.24 -12.73
C THR A 160 8.47 -5.94 -13.95
N PRO A 161 9.79 -5.83 -14.20
CA PRO A 161 10.45 -6.50 -15.32
C PRO A 161 10.31 -8.02 -15.34
N GLU A 162 10.05 -8.65 -14.19
CA GLU A 162 10.03 -10.10 -13.98
C GLU A 162 8.68 -10.76 -14.30
N GLY A 163 7.75 -10.05 -14.95
CA GLY A 163 6.43 -10.62 -15.25
C GLY A 163 5.48 -10.61 -14.04
N GLN A 164 5.72 -9.70 -13.10
CA GLN A 164 4.90 -9.53 -11.90
C GLN A 164 4.33 -8.11 -11.84
N THR A 165 3.40 -7.90 -10.90
CA THR A 165 2.88 -6.58 -10.55
C THR A 165 3.05 -6.37 -9.05
N LEU A 166 3.75 -5.30 -8.69
CA LEU A 166 3.82 -4.83 -7.32
C LEU A 166 2.50 -4.13 -6.97
N HIS A 167 1.71 -4.77 -6.13
CA HIS A 167 0.42 -4.30 -5.65
C HIS A 167 0.57 -3.76 -4.23
N VAL A 168 0.29 -2.48 -4.04
CA VAL A 168 0.45 -1.74 -2.79
C VAL A 168 -0.88 -1.10 -2.44
N MET A 169 -1.30 -1.24 -1.19
CA MET A 169 -2.48 -0.54 -0.68
C MET A 169 -2.14 0.19 0.61
N GLN A 170 -2.73 1.38 0.76
CA GLN A 170 -2.78 2.09 2.03
C GLN A 170 -4.09 1.74 2.73
N THR A 171 -4.01 1.39 4.01
CA THR A 171 -5.21 1.30 4.83
C THR A 171 -5.34 2.59 5.64
N ALA A 172 -6.48 3.26 5.51
CA ALA A 172 -6.68 4.55 6.18
C ALA A 172 -7.49 4.42 7.46
N LYS A 173 -8.52 3.56 7.48
CA LYS A 173 -9.59 3.72 8.49
C LYS A 173 -9.11 3.60 9.93
N HIS A 174 -8.13 2.74 10.20
CA HIS A 174 -7.73 2.48 11.58
C HIS A 174 -6.23 2.15 11.72
N GLY A 175 -5.57 2.83 12.67
CA GLY A 175 -4.17 2.57 13.02
C GLY A 175 -3.89 1.11 13.40
N ILE A 176 -2.62 0.71 13.34
CA ILE A 176 -2.17 -0.68 13.52
C ILE A 176 -2.59 -1.33 14.85
N LEU A 177 -2.89 -0.52 15.88
CA LEU A 177 -3.32 -0.98 17.19
C LEU A 177 -4.85 -1.13 17.32
N SER A 178 -5.59 -0.79 16.28
CA SER A 178 -7.04 -0.88 16.26
C SER A 178 -7.53 -2.32 16.05
N ARG A 179 -8.83 -2.53 16.34
CA ARG A 179 -9.49 -3.83 16.09
C ARG A 179 -9.75 -4.10 14.61
N GLY A 180 -9.63 -3.11 13.74
CA GLY A 180 -9.97 -3.21 12.32
C GLY A 180 -8.95 -2.51 11.43
N PHE A 181 -7.65 -2.78 11.61
CA PHE A 181 -6.62 -2.11 10.80
C PHE A 181 -6.59 -2.57 9.33
N GLY A 182 -7.46 -3.51 8.92
CA GLY A 182 -7.77 -3.78 7.52
C GLY A 182 -6.99 -4.91 6.86
N LEU A 183 -6.48 -5.90 7.60
CA LEU A 183 -5.81 -7.06 6.99
C LEU A 183 -6.76 -7.94 6.19
N ASP A 184 -7.89 -8.27 6.79
CA ASP A 184 -9.02 -8.99 6.20
C ASP A 184 -9.50 -8.28 4.93
N TRP A 185 -9.72 -6.97 5.03
CA TRP A 185 -10.05 -6.13 3.88
C TRP A 185 -8.97 -6.18 2.79
N TYR A 186 -7.68 -6.01 3.14
CA TYR A 186 -6.59 -6.09 2.17
C TYR A 186 -6.51 -7.44 1.47
N VAL A 187 -6.73 -8.53 2.20
CA VAL A 187 -6.74 -9.88 1.63
C VAL A 187 -7.82 -10.03 0.57
N GLU A 188 -9.01 -9.47 0.81
CA GLU A 188 -10.09 -9.46 -0.18
C GLU A 188 -9.71 -8.65 -1.42
N ARG A 189 -9.11 -7.47 -1.25
CA ARG A 189 -8.69 -6.60 -2.37
C ARG A 189 -7.52 -7.17 -3.16
N GLN A 190 -6.55 -7.79 -2.49
CA GLN A 190 -5.47 -8.50 -3.17
C GLN A 190 -6.01 -9.65 -4.04
N ARG A 191 -7.03 -10.39 -3.57
CA ARG A 191 -7.67 -11.44 -4.36
C ARG A 191 -8.43 -10.87 -5.55
N ALA A 192 -9.26 -9.85 -5.33
CA ALA A 192 -9.98 -9.17 -6.40
C ALA A 192 -9.03 -8.65 -7.48
N PHE A 193 -7.92 -8.03 -7.07
CA PHE A 193 -6.90 -7.54 -7.99
C PHE A 193 -6.19 -8.66 -8.76
N ARG A 194 -5.85 -9.77 -8.09
CA ARG A 194 -5.26 -10.94 -8.77
C ARG A 194 -6.22 -11.53 -9.80
N ASP A 195 -7.51 -11.62 -9.47
CA ASP A 195 -8.52 -12.16 -10.38
C ASP A 195 -8.74 -11.22 -11.57
N PHE A 196 -8.69 -9.90 -11.36
CA PHE A 196 -8.60 -8.90 -12.42
C PHE A 196 -7.39 -9.11 -13.33
N LEU A 197 -6.17 -9.23 -12.78
CA LEU A 197 -4.97 -9.52 -13.57
C LEU A 197 -5.09 -10.80 -14.41
N GLY A 198 -5.76 -11.82 -13.88
CA GLY A 198 -5.96 -13.09 -14.58
C GLY A 198 -6.96 -13.02 -15.75
N ARG A 199 -7.87 -12.03 -15.74
CA ARG A 199 -8.86 -11.80 -16.80
C ARG A 199 -8.45 -10.71 -17.78
N TYR A 200 -7.60 -9.78 -17.35
CA TYR A 200 -7.15 -8.66 -18.15
C TYR A 200 -6.28 -9.16 -19.32
N ASP A 201 -6.78 -8.99 -20.55
CA ASP A 201 -6.18 -9.55 -21.77
C ASP A 201 -5.17 -8.60 -22.46
N GLY A 202 -4.92 -7.42 -21.88
CA GLY A 202 -3.68 -6.66 -22.08
C GLY A 202 -3.40 -6.19 -23.50
N THR A 203 -4.42 -5.90 -24.30
CA THR A 203 -4.22 -5.29 -25.63
C THR A 203 -3.98 -3.77 -25.54
N ALA A 204 -2.92 -3.35 -24.85
CA ALA A 204 -2.36 -2.01 -24.96
C ALA A 204 -0.82 -2.09 -24.97
N ALA A 205 -0.22 -1.62 -26.06
CA ALA A 205 1.21 -1.63 -26.28
C ALA A 205 1.94 -0.81 -25.20
N GLY A 206 3.09 -1.34 -24.75
CA GLY A 206 3.90 -0.79 -23.66
C GLY A 206 4.10 0.73 -23.74
N ALA A 207 3.49 1.42 -22.78
CA ALA A 207 3.86 2.78 -22.43
C ALA A 207 5.09 2.74 -21.49
N PRO A 208 6.04 3.67 -21.63
CA PRO A 208 7.27 3.64 -20.85
C PRO A 208 7.02 3.93 -19.36
N TYR A 209 7.81 3.24 -18.52
CA TYR A 209 7.84 3.24 -17.05
C TYR A 209 8.14 4.61 -16.41
N TRP A 210 7.30 5.63 -16.54
CA TRP A 210 7.64 6.94 -15.94
C TRP A 210 6.44 7.72 -15.42
N TRP A 211 6.04 7.43 -14.17
CA TRP A 211 5.76 8.41 -13.09
C TRP A 211 5.14 7.70 -11.89
N MET A 212 5.58 8.13 -10.70
CA MET A 212 5.48 7.46 -9.41
C MET A 212 6.26 6.14 -9.36
N GLU A 213 7.53 6.23 -8.96
CA GLU A 213 8.18 5.04 -8.39
C GLU A 213 7.23 4.47 -7.33
N PRO A 214 6.92 3.16 -7.38
CA PRO A 214 6.17 2.54 -6.32
C PRO A 214 6.91 2.85 -5.03
N VAL A 215 6.19 3.52 -4.13
CA VAL A 215 6.66 3.90 -2.80
C VAL A 215 7.25 2.67 -2.07
N SER A 216 6.85 1.45 -2.44
CA SER A 216 7.25 0.20 -1.80
C SER A 216 8.37 -0.61 -2.49
N LEU A 217 9.37 -0.01 -3.15
CA LEU A 217 10.59 -0.76 -3.57
C LEU A 217 11.32 -1.45 -2.39
N LEU A 218 10.98 -1.15 -1.14
CA LEU A 218 11.47 -1.85 0.06
C LEU A 218 10.78 -3.20 0.32
N ALA A 219 9.65 -3.46 -0.33
CA ALA A 219 8.90 -4.70 -0.18
C ALA A 219 9.42 -5.81 -1.10
N THR A 220 9.95 -5.47 -2.28
CA THR A 220 10.47 -6.44 -3.27
C THR A 220 11.65 -7.27 -2.74
N ASP A 221 12.49 -6.73 -1.87
CA ASP A 221 13.59 -7.49 -1.25
C ASP A 221 13.11 -8.55 -0.23
N TRP A 222 11.83 -8.49 0.16
CA TRP A 222 11.22 -9.32 1.20
C TRP A 222 10.07 -10.20 0.70
N LEU A 223 9.64 -10.00 -0.54
CA LEU A 223 8.57 -10.73 -1.23
C LEU A 223 9.19 -11.78 -2.14
#